data_AF-A0A6I0ERS1-F1
#
_entry.id   AF-A0A6I0ERS1-F1
#
_cell.length_a   1.000
_cell.length_b   1.000
_cell.length_c   1.000
_cell.angle_alpha   90.00
_cell.angle_beta   90.00
_cell.angle_gamma   90.00
#
_symmetry.space_group_name_H-M   'P 1'
#
loop_
_entity.id
_entity.type
_entity.pdbx_description
1 polymer ?
#
loop_
_entity_poly.entity_id
_entity_poly.type
_entity_poly.pdbx_seq_one_letter_code
_entity_poly.pdbx_strand_id
1 'polypeptide(L)'
;MMTDKRHVSGAGRPRKAARMRRRAGATALAAIILPVAGCSHKNKDMLDFLQAHEHEVSAIEYRVGVPDGIEISAPRILEIDGEMHRVQPDGKINLRLLGEVKVSGMTAKEIASKLEVLLSKYYQDPKVNVRVSGYNSKKYYVFGEVGGVGPRVYTGRDTLLEVIARSGTSFLSWTSQVKIIRPSPDRKERREIIVDVDRMIRTGDTSANILIEPDDIIYVPPTPLAWVGLRIRELLFPVSPVLDAYVTPATVMDASDEYDDDENDTPGNTRRFGPRRY
;
A
#
# COMPACT_ATOMS: atom_id res chain seq x y z
N MET A 1 67.26 22.45 -27.40
CA MET A 1 68.31 23.11 -28.21
C MET A 1 67.67 24.21 -29.02
N MET A 2 68.27 25.41 -28.96
CA MET A 2 68.12 26.59 -29.84
C MET A 2 66.70 27.20 -30.02
N THR A 3 66.38 28.38 -29.45
CA THR A 3 66.66 29.79 -29.92
C THR A 3 66.05 30.09 -31.30
N ASP A 4 65.37 31.22 -31.59
CA ASP A 4 65.86 32.58 -31.38
C ASP A 4 64.78 33.68 -31.65
N LYS A 5 64.98 34.80 -30.94
CA LYS A 5 64.58 36.22 -31.07
C LYS A 5 63.72 36.72 -32.26
N ARG A 6 62.87 37.73 -31.96
CA ARG A 6 63.25 39.16 -32.16
C ARG A 6 62.29 40.19 -31.52
N HIS A 7 62.94 41.22 -31.00
CA HIS A 7 62.52 42.45 -30.33
C HIS A 7 62.49 43.58 -31.41
N VAL A 8 61.71 44.67 -31.34
CA VAL A 8 62.02 46.01 -30.76
C VAL A 8 60.91 46.96 -31.30
N SER A 9 60.07 47.61 -30.46
CA SER A 9 60.14 48.98 -29.90
C SER A 9 60.12 50.17 -30.89
N GLY A 10 59.22 51.12 -30.65
CA GLY A 10 59.17 52.44 -31.29
C GLY A 10 58.11 53.35 -30.61
N ALA A 11 58.56 54.43 -29.99
CA ALA A 11 57.82 55.33 -29.09
C ALA A 11 57.28 56.60 -29.79
N GLY A 12 56.34 57.32 -29.16
CA GLY A 12 56.01 58.71 -29.54
C GLY A 12 54.65 59.26 -29.08
N ARG A 13 54.63 59.93 -27.92
CA ARG A 13 53.56 60.77 -27.32
C ARG A 13 53.37 62.12 -28.08
N PRO A 14 52.57 63.13 -27.63
CA PRO A 14 51.31 63.18 -26.85
C PRO A 14 50.29 64.24 -27.40
N ARG A 15 49.15 64.43 -26.69
CA ARG A 15 48.53 65.72 -26.23
C ARG A 15 47.05 65.99 -26.56
N LYS A 16 46.35 66.25 -25.43
CA LYS A 16 45.37 67.31 -25.13
C LYS A 16 43.90 67.11 -25.50
N ALA A 17 43.11 67.20 -24.42
CA ALA A 17 41.67 67.35 -24.36
C ALA A 17 41.21 68.74 -24.83
N ALA A 18 40.01 68.80 -25.40
CA ALA A 18 39.18 70.00 -25.42
C ALA A 18 37.69 69.59 -25.36
N ARG A 19 37.03 69.93 -24.26
CA ARG A 19 35.57 70.03 -24.14
C ARG A 19 35.13 71.35 -24.76
N MET A 20 34.10 71.38 -25.61
CA MET A 20 33.04 72.39 -25.50
C MET A 20 31.76 71.98 -26.25
N ARG A 21 30.64 72.32 -25.61
CA ARG A 21 29.24 72.03 -25.93
C ARG A 21 28.73 72.88 -27.11
N ARG A 22 27.70 72.41 -27.84
CA ARG A 22 26.38 73.09 -27.96
C ARG A 22 25.41 72.36 -28.93
N ARG A 23 24.29 71.93 -28.31
CA ARG A 23 22.87 72.04 -28.70
C ARG A 23 22.39 71.63 -30.12
N ALA A 24 21.42 70.70 -30.06
CA ALA A 24 20.04 70.79 -30.55
C ALA A 24 19.64 69.85 -31.71
N GLY A 25 18.64 69.01 -31.40
CA GLY A 25 17.56 68.68 -32.32
C GLY A 25 17.73 67.39 -33.12
N ALA A 26 17.22 66.28 -32.57
CA ALA A 26 16.27 65.39 -33.27
C ALA A 26 15.98 64.17 -32.37
N THR A 27 14.80 64.20 -31.76
CA THR A 27 14.14 63.06 -31.16
C THR A 27 13.78 62.04 -32.24
N ALA A 28 14.33 60.83 -32.14
CA ALA A 28 13.75 59.63 -32.76
C ALA A 28 13.69 58.55 -31.68
N LEU A 29 12.46 58.13 -31.36
CA LEU A 29 12.14 57.05 -30.41
C LEU A 29 12.99 55.81 -30.73
N ALA A 30 13.92 55.47 -29.84
CA ALA A 30 14.50 54.14 -29.81
C ALA A 30 13.44 53.18 -29.22
N ALA A 31 12.78 52.42 -30.10
CA ALA A 31 11.96 51.30 -29.67
C ALA A 31 12.86 50.27 -28.97
N ILE A 32 12.79 50.24 -27.64
CA ILE A 32 13.38 49.19 -26.81
C ILE A 32 12.58 47.92 -27.08
N ILE A 33 13.00 47.15 -28.09
CA ILE A 33 12.58 45.76 -28.25
C ILE A 33 13.40 44.98 -27.21
N LEU A 34 12.85 44.80 -26.01
CA LEU A 34 13.34 43.81 -25.07
C LEU A 34 13.17 42.43 -25.72
N PRO A 35 14.25 41.68 -25.99
CA PRO A 35 14.09 40.27 -26.31
C PRO A 35 13.61 39.61 -25.01
N VAL A 36 12.32 39.25 -24.97
CA VAL A 36 11.83 38.26 -24.02
C VAL A 36 12.52 36.96 -24.41
N ALA A 37 13.74 36.76 -23.91
CA ALA A 37 14.38 35.47 -23.87
C ALA A 37 13.52 34.63 -22.92
N GLY A 38 12.49 33.99 -23.48
CA GLY A 38 11.79 32.91 -22.80
C GLY A 38 12.84 31.85 -22.49
N CYS A 39 13.22 31.76 -21.22
CA CYS A 39 14.02 30.65 -20.73
C CYS A 39 13.20 29.37 -20.92
N SER A 40 13.40 28.70 -22.05
CA SER A 40 13.01 27.30 -22.23
C SER A 40 13.90 26.48 -21.30
N HIS A 41 13.46 26.35 -20.05
CA HIS A 41 14.07 25.44 -19.09
C HIS A 41 13.79 24.03 -19.61
N LYS A 42 14.70 23.46 -20.40
CA LYS A 42 14.68 22.05 -20.76
C LYS A 42 14.77 21.28 -19.44
N ASN A 43 13.63 20.81 -18.98
CA ASN A 43 13.46 20.12 -17.70
C ASN A 43 14.09 18.73 -17.86
N LYS A 44 15.43 18.67 -17.81
CA LYS A 44 16.21 17.43 -17.96
C LYS A 44 15.76 16.40 -16.93
N ASP A 45 15.49 16.84 -15.71
CA ASP A 45 14.93 16.01 -14.64
C ASP A 45 13.62 15.33 -15.04
N MET A 46 12.77 16.02 -15.83
CA MET A 46 11.53 15.44 -16.35
C MET A 46 11.78 14.48 -17.52
N LEU A 47 12.77 14.77 -18.38
CA LEU A 47 13.13 13.89 -19.49
C LEU A 47 13.83 12.61 -19.01
N ASP A 48 14.67 12.71 -17.98
CA ASP A 48 15.33 11.60 -17.31
C ASP A 48 14.29 10.73 -16.57
N PHE A 49 13.28 11.34 -15.94
CA PHE A 49 12.13 10.64 -15.38
C PHE A 49 11.35 9.84 -16.44
N LEU A 50 11.25 10.34 -17.68
CA LEU A 50 10.55 9.66 -18.78
C LEU A 50 11.36 8.49 -19.36
N GLN A 51 12.67 8.40 -19.12
CA GLN A 51 13.55 7.47 -19.82
C GLN A 51 13.86 6.16 -19.08
N ALA A 52 13.68 6.06 -17.76
CA ALA A 52 14.27 4.95 -17.01
C ALA A 52 13.34 4.30 -15.99
N HIS A 53 12.42 3.46 -16.44
CA HIS A 53 11.77 2.46 -15.58
C HIS A 53 11.45 1.17 -16.37
N GLU A 54 12.46 0.56 -17.00
CA GLU A 54 12.36 -0.87 -17.32
C GLU A 54 12.46 -1.65 -16.00
N HIS A 55 11.31 -1.89 -15.36
CA HIS A 55 11.27 -2.69 -14.15
C HIS A 55 11.66 -4.13 -14.48
N GLU A 56 12.79 -4.59 -13.92
CA GLU A 56 13.14 -6.00 -13.93
C GLU A 56 12.00 -6.80 -13.29
N VAL A 57 11.40 -7.68 -14.08
CA VAL A 57 10.37 -8.59 -13.62
C VAL A 57 11.03 -9.62 -12.70
N SER A 58 10.62 -9.66 -11.44
CA SER A 58 11.06 -10.67 -10.47
C SER A 58 11.04 -12.08 -11.05
N ALA A 59 12.09 -12.85 -10.76
CA ALA A 59 12.29 -14.22 -11.23
C ALA A 59 11.32 -15.26 -10.64
N ILE A 60 10.48 -14.91 -9.64
CA ILE A 60 9.60 -15.87 -8.96
C ILE A 60 8.23 -15.88 -9.64
N GLU A 61 7.98 -16.88 -10.49
CA GLU A 61 6.66 -17.08 -11.13
C GLU A 61 5.63 -17.64 -10.14
N TYR A 62 4.38 -17.15 -10.23
CA TYR A 62 3.28 -17.66 -9.44
C TYR A 62 2.92 -19.09 -9.86
N ARG A 63 3.00 -20.00 -8.89
CA ARG A 63 2.52 -21.39 -9.02
C ARG A 63 1.11 -21.52 -8.47
N VAL A 64 0.22 -22.10 -9.26
CA VAL A 64 -1.20 -22.30 -8.92
C VAL A 64 -1.35 -23.27 -7.75
N GLY A 65 -2.19 -22.92 -6.79
CA GLY A 65 -2.48 -23.73 -5.60
C GLY A 65 -3.98 -24.01 -5.43
N VAL A 66 -4.30 -24.84 -4.45
CA VAL A 66 -5.70 -25.05 -4.03
C VAL A 66 -6.11 -23.91 -3.10
N PRO A 67 -7.28 -23.24 -3.26
CA PRO A 67 -8.33 -23.46 -4.25
C PRO A 67 -8.43 -22.30 -5.27
N ASP A 68 -7.34 -22.02 -6.00
CA ASP A 68 -7.27 -20.96 -7.01
C ASP A 68 -8.29 -21.14 -8.13
N GLY A 69 -8.68 -20.03 -8.76
CA GLY A 69 -9.44 -20.02 -10.01
C GLY A 69 -8.50 -19.83 -11.19
N ILE A 70 -8.72 -20.59 -12.25
CA ILE A 70 -8.06 -20.43 -13.54
C ILE A 70 -9.09 -20.26 -14.64
N GLU A 71 -8.71 -19.54 -15.68
CA GLU A 71 -9.50 -19.39 -16.90
C GLU A 71 -8.67 -19.84 -18.10
N ILE A 72 -9.30 -20.67 -18.92
CA ILE A 72 -8.71 -21.27 -20.11
C ILE A 72 -9.30 -20.54 -21.30
N SER A 73 -8.45 -20.11 -22.23
CA SER A 73 -8.86 -19.56 -23.52
C SER A 73 -8.17 -20.32 -24.64
N ALA A 74 -8.96 -20.77 -25.59
CA ALA A 74 -8.52 -21.49 -26.77
C ALA A 74 -9.46 -21.13 -27.93
N PRO A 75 -9.25 -19.99 -28.63
CA PRO A 75 -10.20 -19.46 -29.60
C PRO A 75 -10.56 -20.41 -30.76
N ARG A 76 -9.72 -21.42 -31.02
CA ARG A 76 -9.95 -22.44 -32.06
C ARG A 76 -10.66 -23.70 -31.54
N ILE A 77 -10.96 -23.78 -30.24
CA ILE A 77 -11.53 -24.95 -29.55
C ILE A 77 -12.67 -24.45 -28.65
N LEU A 78 -13.87 -24.34 -29.23
CA LEU A 78 -15.05 -23.75 -28.57
C LEU A 78 -15.50 -24.52 -27.32
N GLU A 79 -15.14 -25.79 -27.22
CA GLU A 79 -15.52 -26.67 -26.11
C GLU A 79 -14.81 -26.33 -24.79
N ILE A 80 -13.67 -25.62 -24.85
CA ILE A 80 -12.88 -25.22 -23.68
C ILE A 80 -12.60 -23.71 -23.61
N ASP A 81 -12.93 -22.95 -24.65
CA ASP A 81 -12.68 -21.52 -24.69
C ASP A 81 -13.57 -20.77 -23.68
N GLY A 82 -12.94 -19.96 -22.84
CA GLY A 82 -13.62 -19.22 -21.77
C GLY A 82 -14.03 -20.08 -20.57
N GLU A 83 -13.61 -21.35 -20.49
CA GLU A 83 -13.91 -22.18 -19.32
C GLU A 83 -13.14 -21.68 -18.09
N MET A 84 -13.91 -21.41 -17.02
CA MET A 84 -13.38 -21.07 -15.71
C MET A 84 -13.48 -22.26 -14.77
N HIS A 85 -12.36 -22.63 -14.17
CA HIS A 85 -12.26 -23.78 -13.27
C HIS A 85 -11.61 -23.39 -11.96
N ARG A 86 -12.12 -23.96 -10.87
CA ARG A 86 -11.49 -23.88 -9.56
C ARG A 86 -10.65 -25.13 -9.32
N VAL A 87 -9.43 -24.95 -8.83
CA VAL A 87 -8.55 -26.06 -8.48
C VAL A 87 -9.13 -26.80 -7.28
N GLN A 88 -9.38 -28.10 -7.47
CA GLN A 88 -9.96 -28.99 -6.48
C GLN A 88 -8.94 -29.37 -5.38
N PRO A 89 -9.39 -29.92 -4.23
CA PRO A 89 -8.50 -30.33 -3.14
C PRO A 89 -7.42 -31.35 -3.51
N ASP A 90 -7.64 -32.13 -4.56
CA ASP A 90 -6.65 -33.07 -5.11
C ASP A 90 -5.62 -32.41 -6.04
N GLY A 91 -5.72 -31.09 -6.24
CA GLY A 91 -4.84 -30.29 -7.07
C GLY A 91 -5.14 -30.37 -8.57
N LYS A 92 -6.33 -30.83 -8.96
CA LYS A 92 -6.75 -30.96 -10.36
C LYS A 92 -7.90 -30.02 -10.73
N ILE A 93 -8.14 -29.91 -12.03
CA ILE A 93 -9.34 -29.33 -12.64
C ILE A 93 -10.03 -30.40 -13.48
N ASN A 94 -11.33 -30.26 -13.73
CA ASN A 94 -12.09 -31.19 -14.55
C ASN A 94 -12.54 -30.51 -15.84
N LEU A 95 -12.00 -30.93 -16.97
CA LEU A 95 -12.33 -30.41 -18.29
C LEU A 95 -13.25 -31.38 -19.01
N ARG A 96 -14.23 -30.86 -19.77
CA ARG A 96 -15.23 -31.70 -20.45
C ARG A 96 -14.62 -32.76 -21.35
N LEU A 97 -13.62 -32.38 -22.15
CA LEU A 97 -13.00 -33.28 -23.14
C LEU A 97 -11.83 -34.09 -22.55
N LEU A 98 -11.07 -33.53 -21.62
CA LEU A 98 -9.82 -34.12 -21.11
C LEU A 98 -9.99 -34.82 -19.75
N GLY A 99 -11.15 -34.67 -19.10
CA GLY A 99 -11.38 -35.12 -17.74
C GLY A 99 -10.48 -34.40 -16.75
N GLU A 100 -9.96 -35.14 -15.77
CA GLU A 100 -9.15 -34.58 -14.69
C GLU A 100 -7.71 -34.25 -15.13
N VAL A 101 -7.31 -33.00 -14.96
CA VAL A 101 -5.96 -32.52 -15.26
C VAL A 101 -5.32 -31.93 -14.00
N LYS A 102 -4.19 -32.50 -13.57
CA LYS A 102 -3.40 -31.94 -12.45
C LYS A 102 -2.76 -30.60 -12.83
N VAL A 103 -3.00 -29.57 -12.01
CA VAL A 103 -2.50 -28.20 -12.22
C VAL A 103 -1.82 -27.59 -10.99
N SER A 104 -2.05 -28.15 -9.80
CA SER A 104 -1.41 -27.64 -8.58
C SER A 104 0.12 -27.73 -8.66
N GLY A 105 0.78 -26.65 -8.26
CA GLY A 105 2.23 -26.49 -8.33
C GLY A 105 2.75 -26.02 -9.69
N MET A 106 1.90 -25.94 -10.71
CA MET A 106 2.30 -25.49 -12.05
C MET A 106 2.11 -23.99 -12.23
N THR A 107 2.91 -23.37 -13.08
CA THR A 107 2.69 -21.99 -13.53
C THR A 107 1.62 -21.97 -14.63
N ALA A 108 1.01 -20.81 -14.87
CA ALA A 108 -0.02 -20.68 -15.91
C ALA A 108 0.49 -21.13 -17.29
N LYS A 109 1.77 -20.84 -17.59
CA LYS A 109 2.45 -21.26 -18.81
C LYS A 109 2.64 -22.78 -18.87
N GLU A 110 3.08 -23.39 -17.77
CA GLU A 110 3.23 -24.85 -17.67
C GLU A 110 1.88 -25.56 -17.86
N ILE A 111 0.79 -25.02 -17.31
CA ILE A 111 -0.56 -25.56 -17.50
C ILE A 111 -0.98 -25.44 -18.98
N ALA A 112 -0.77 -24.29 -19.60
CA ALA A 112 -1.09 -24.07 -21.02
C ALA A 112 -0.38 -25.10 -21.92
N SER A 113 0.95 -25.23 -21.78
CA SER A 113 1.72 -26.21 -22.55
C SER A 113 1.26 -27.65 -22.31
N LYS A 114 0.89 -28.00 -21.07
CA LYS A 114 0.33 -29.32 -20.76
C LYS A 114 -1.01 -29.57 -21.45
N LEU A 115 -1.88 -28.57 -21.48
CA LEU A 115 -3.18 -28.67 -22.16
C LEU A 115 -3.00 -28.80 -23.68
N GLU A 116 -2.07 -28.06 -24.29
CA GLU A 116 -1.76 -28.20 -25.72
C GLU A 116 -1.33 -29.62 -26.09
N VAL A 117 -0.46 -30.25 -25.27
CA VAL A 117 -0.04 -31.64 -25.46
C VAL A 117 -1.19 -32.63 -25.30
N LEU A 118 -2.12 -32.39 -24.38
CA LEU A 118 -3.27 -33.26 -24.19
C LEU A 118 -4.30 -33.11 -25.33
N LEU A 119 -4.48 -31.88 -25.83
CA LEU A 119 -5.42 -31.55 -26.91
C LEU A 119 -4.91 -31.94 -28.29
N SER A 120 -3.61 -32.13 -28.48
CA SER A 120 -3.04 -32.52 -29.77
C SER A 120 -3.52 -33.88 -30.28
N LYS A 121 -4.16 -34.68 -29.40
CA LYS A 121 -4.84 -35.94 -29.76
C LYS A 121 -6.17 -35.72 -30.48
N TYR A 122 -6.77 -34.54 -30.32
CA TYR A 122 -8.11 -34.21 -30.81
C TYR A 122 -8.09 -33.08 -31.84
N TYR A 123 -7.14 -32.15 -31.73
CA TYR A 123 -7.03 -30.97 -32.59
C TYR A 123 -5.63 -30.84 -33.19
N GLN A 124 -5.55 -30.30 -34.41
CA GLN A 124 -4.27 -29.94 -35.04
C GLN A 124 -3.82 -28.56 -34.55
N ASP A 125 -2.57 -28.45 -34.11
CA ASP A 125 -1.96 -27.22 -33.57
C ASP A 125 -2.88 -26.49 -32.55
N PRO A 126 -3.25 -27.14 -31.42
CA PRO A 126 -4.03 -26.50 -30.39
C PRO A 126 -3.22 -25.35 -29.78
N LYS A 127 -3.81 -24.17 -29.71
CA LYS A 127 -3.26 -23.00 -29.00
C LYS A 127 -4.10 -22.72 -27.77
N VAL A 128 -3.47 -22.78 -26.60
CA VAL A 128 -4.15 -22.58 -25.33
C VAL A 128 -3.45 -21.48 -24.54
N ASN A 129 -4.23 -20.57 -23.99
CA ASN A 129 -3.79 -19.62 -23.00
C ASN A 129 -4.49 -19.92 -21.67
N VAL A 130 -3.74 -19.80 -20.58
CA VAL A 130 -4.26 -19.99 -19.22
C VAL A 130 -3.89 -18.77 -18.42
N ARG A 131 -4.86 -18.24 -17.68
CA ARG A 131 -4.62 -17.18 -16.68
C ARG A 131 -5.23 -17.55 -15.35
N VAL A 132 -4.64 -17.06 -14.28
CA VAL A 132 -5.21 -17.18 -12.94
C VAL A 132 -6.33 -16.15 -12.83
N SER A 133 -7.58 -16.61 -12.74
CA SER A 133 -8.75 -15.74 -12.61
C SER A 133 -9.05 -15.38 -11.15
N GLY A 134 -8.58 -16.18 -10.20
CA GLY A 134 -8.74 -15.91 -8.77
C GLY A 134 -7.61 -16.48 -7.92
N TYR A 135 -6.83 -15.59 -7.30
CA TYR A 135 -5.78 -15.94 -6.34
C TYR A 135 -6.42 -16.23 -4.97
N ASN A 136 -6.50 -17.48 -4.57
CA ASN A 136 -7.20 -17.91 -3.35
C ASN A 136 -6.37 -18.84 -2.46
N SER A 137 -5.31 -19.42 -3.00
CA SER A 137 -4.50 -20.45 -2.35
C SER A 137 -3.43 -19.90 -1.41
N LYS A 138 -2.94 -18.68 -1.67
CA LYS A 138 -1.82 -18.08 -0.95
C LYS A 138 -2.20 -16.73 -0.40
N LYS A 139 -1.71 -16.45 0.81
CA LYS A 139 -1.99 -15.21 1.53
C LYS A 139 -0.72 -14.70 2.21
N TYR A 140 -0.70 -13.42 2.51
CA TYR A 140 0.19 -12.80 3.49
C TYR A 140 -0.66 -12.06 4.53
N TYR A 141 -0.06 -11.66 5.65
CA TYR A 141 -0.81 -11.09 6.77
C TYR A 141 -0.28 -9.72 7.14
N VAL A 142 -1.19 -8.76 7.38
CA VAL A 142 -0.81 -7.40 7.80
C VAL A 142 -1.40 -7.11 9.18
N PHE A 143 -0.58 -6.63 10.10
CA PHE A 143 -0.96 -6.29 11.46
C PHE A 143 -0.32 -4.98 11.94
N GLY A 144 -0.81 -4.48 13.07
CA GLY A 144 -0.30 -3.29 13.73
C GLY A 144 -1.11 -2.04 13.39
N GLU A 145 -0.45 -0.89 13.43
CA GLU A 145 -1.05 0.43 13.23
C GLU A 145 -1.19 0.72 11.73
N VAL A 146 -2.23 0.15 11.12
CA VAL A 146 -2.63 0.36 9.72
C VAL A 146 -4.15 0.45 9.60
N GLY A 147 -4.64 0.99 8.49
CA GLY A 147 -6.08 1.12 8.24
C GLY A 147 -6.80 -0.23 8.07
N GLY A 148 -6.14 -1.22 7.45
CA GLY A 148 -6.72 -2.53 7.17
C GLY A 148 -5.82 -3.69 7.58
N VAL A 149 -6.06 -4.23 8.77
CA VAL A 149 -5.41 -5.43 9.30
C VAL A 149 -6.06 -6.73 8.78
N GLY A 150 -5.29 -7.81 8.77
CA GLY A 150 -5.76 -9.16 8.50
C GLY A 150 -5.12 -9.82 7.28
N PRO A 151 -5.66 -10.97 6.85
CA PRO A 151 -5.14 -11.70 5.71
C PRO A 151 -5.39 -10.97 4.39
N ARG A 152 -4.39 -11.00 3.51
CA ARG A 152 -4.43 -10.45 2.16
C ARG A 152 -4.06 -11.52 1.14
N VAL A 153 -4.63 -11.41 -0.05
CA VAL A 153 -4.37 -12.34 -1.15
C VAL A 153 -2.99 -12.09 -1.73
N TYR A 154 -2.22 -13.16 -1.95
CA TYR A 154 -0.94 -13.10 -2.64
C TYR A 154 -1.10 -13.37 -4.14
N THR A 155 -0.59 -12.45 -4.96
CA THR A 155 -0.75 -12.45 -6.43
C THR A 155 0.51 -12.86 -7.18
N GLY A 156 1.63 -13.11 -6.47
CA GLY A 156 2.90 -13.54 -7.07
C GLY A 156 3.95 -12.43 -7.20
N ARG A 157 3.54 -11.16 -7.16
CA ARG A 157 4.43 -10.01 -7.38
C ARG A 157 4.21 -8.87 -6.39
N ASP A 158 3.53 -9.13 -5.28
CA ASP A 158 3.27 -8.13 -4.25
C ASP A 158 4.59 -7.64 -3.64
N THR A 159 4.77 -6.32 -3.61
CA THR A 159 5.93 -5.68 -2.95
C THR A 159 5.53 -5.08 -1.60
N LEU A 160 6.48 -4.90 -0.68
CA LEU A 160 6.22 -4.27 0.61
C LEU A 160 5.54 -2.90 0.45
N LEU A 161 6.02 -2.07 -0.48
CA LEU A 161 5.47 -0.74 -0.72
C LEU A 161 3.99 -0.81 -1.16
N GLU A 162 3.66 -1.75 -2.05
CA GLU A 162 2.28 -2.00 -2.50
C GLU A 162 1.39 -2.50 -1.35
N VAL A 163 1.91 -3.39 -0.51
CA VAL A 163 1.17 -3.90 0.66
C VAL A 163 0.85 -2.77 1.64
N ILE A 164 1.83 -1.92 1.96
CA ILE A 164 1.64 -0.81 2.88
C ILE A 164 0.68 0.23 2.30
N ALA A 165 0.80 0.56 1.01
CA ALA A 165 -0.11 1.47 0.32
C ALA A 165 -1.57 0.96 0.35
N ARG A 166 -1.80 -0.33 0.09
CA ARG A 166 -3.14 -0.96 0.13
C ARG A 166 -3.70 -1.07 1.55
N SER A 167 -2.85 -1.27 2.54
CA SER A 167 -3.27 -1.42 3.94
C SER A 167 -3.63 -0.08 4.58
N GLY A 168 -3.10 1.01 4.04
CA GLY A 168 -3.29 2.36 4.55
C GLY A 168 -2.49 2.61 5.83
N THR A 169 -1.93 3.81 5.94
CA THR A 169 -1.14 4.24 7.10
C THR A 169 -1.70 5.54 7.66
N SER A 170 -1.50 5.78 8.95
CA SER A 170 -1.85 7.03 9.62
C SER A 170 -0.59 7.70 10.15
N PHE A 171 -0.73 8.90 10.73
CA PHE A 171 0.37 9.57 11.44
C PHE A 171 0.83 8.79 12.69
N LEU A 172 0.04 7.81 13.16
CA LEU A 172 0.40 6.93 14.26
C LEU A 172 1.25 5.75 13.79
N SER A 173 1.25 5.42 12.49
CA SER A 173 2.00 4.31 11.91
C SER A 173 3.50 4.64 11.84
N TRP A 174 4.35 3.82 12.44
CA TRP A 174 5.80 3.99 12.37
C TRP A 174 6.39 3.30 11.13
N THR A 175 6.18 3.92 9.97
CA THR A 175 6.54 3.39 8.64
C THR A 175 8.05 3.23 8.40
N SER A 176 8.91 3.86 9.21
CA SER A 176 10.36 3.62 9.16
C SER A 176 10.82 2.38 9.94
N GLN A 177 9.91 1.69 10.62
CA GLN A 177 10.18 0.51 11.44
C GLN A 177 9.27 -0.68 11.08
N VAL A 178 8.86 -0.78 9.82
CA VAL A 178 8.00 -1.88 9.37
C VAL A 178 8.76 -3.19 9.45
N LYS A 179 8.16 -4.19 10.08
CA LYS A 179 8.74 -5.52 10.25
C LYS A 179 8.15 -6.47 9.23
N ILE A 180 9.01 -7.21 8.52
CA ILE A 180 8.61 -8.38 7.75
C ILE A 180 9.13 -9.60 8.49
N ILE A 181 8.23 -10.53 8.81
CA ILE A 181 8.52 -11.77 9.50
C ILE A 181 8.16 -12.91 8.56
N ARG A 182 9.16 -13.68 8.16
CA ARG A 182 8.98 -14.91 7.37
C ARG A 182 8.94 -16.11 8.32
N PRO A 183 7.77 -16.72 8.53
CA PRO A 183 7.68 -17.89 9.40
C PRO A 183 8.37 -19.09 8.76
N SER A 184 9.00 -19.91 9.61
CA SER A 184 9.46 -21.26 9.25
C SER A 184 9.21 -22.20 10.44
N PRO A 185 8.84 -23.47 10.18
CA PRO A 185 8.82 -24.52 11.20
C PRO A 185 10.14 -24.62 11.95
N ASP A 186 11.28 -24.49 11.24
CA ASP A 186 12.59 -24.41 11.87
C ASP A 186 12.85 -22.98 12.40
N ARG A 187 13.13 -22.87 13.69
CA ARG A 187 13.51 -21.60 14.33
C ARG A 187 14.71 -20.94 13.66
N LYS A 188 15.67 -21.72 13.13
CA LYS A 188 16.90 -21.19 12.50
C LYS A 188 16.64 -20.55 11.14
N GLU A 189 15.55 -20.93 10.48
CA GLU A 189 15.18 -20.42 9.15
C GLU A 189 14.19 -19.26 9.22
N ARG A 190 13.65 -18.95 10.41
CA ARG A 190 12.80 -17.76 10.61
C ARG A 190 13.62 -16.52 10.32
N ARG A 191 13.08 -15.63 9.48
CA ARG A 191 13.73 -14.36 9.14
C ARG A 191 12.85 -13.22 9.62
N GLU A 192 13.47 -12.25 10.28
CA GLU A 192 12.85 -10.97 10.59
C GLU A 192 13.75 -9.88 10.04
N ILE A 193 13.15 -8.93 9.32
CA ILE A 193 13.83 -7.76 8.82
C ILE A 193 13.00 -6.51 9.10
N ILE A 194 13.70 -5.41 9.36
CA ILE A 194 13.10 -4.09 9.53
C ILE A 194 13.39 -3.30 8.26
N VAL A 195 12.34 -2.70 7.71
CA VAL A 195 12.39 -1.96 6.46
C VAL A 195 11.86 -0.55 6.66
N ASP A 196 12.61 0.42 6.16
CA ASP A 196 12.27 1.84 6.21
C ASP A 196 11.41 2.23 5.00
N VAL A 197 10.10 2.07 5.12
CA VAL A 197 9.14 2.40 4.06
C VAL A 197 8.95 3.92 3.94
N ASP A 198 9.13 4.68 5.03
CA ASP A 198 9.08 6.14 5.01
C ASP A 198 10.14 6.72 4.07
N ARG A 199 11.37 6.18 4.11
CA ARG A 199 12.43 6.57 3.18
C ARG A 199 12.05 6.31 1.73
N MET A 200 11.48 5.14 1.42
CA MET A 200 11.05 4.82 0.04
C MET A 200 10.04 5.84 -0.46
N ILE A 201 9.04 6.16 0.37
CA ILE A 201 7.97 7.10 0.01
C ILE A 201 8.51 8.53 -0.18
N ARG A 202 9.41 8.98 0.72
CA ARG A 202 9.88 10.38 0.73
C ARG A 202 11.01 10.67 -0.26
N THR A 203 11.87 9.68 -0.51
CA THR A 203 13.10 9.88 -1.29
C THR A 203 13.09 9.18 -2.64
N GLY A 204 12.16 8.23 -2.84
CA GLY A 204 12.14 7.38 -4.03
C GLY A 204 13.19 6.25 -4.03
N ASP A 205 14.01 6.13 -2.98
CA ASP A 205 14.95 5.02 -2.82
C ASP A 205 14.19 3.72 -2.53
N THR A 206 13.93 2.94 -3.59
CA THR A 206 13.23 1.65 -3.54
C THR A 206 14.17 0.46 -3.46
N SER A 207 15.46 0.68 -3.17
CA SER A 207 16.47 -0.40 -3.09
C SER A 207 16.11 -1.48 -2.06
N ALA A 208 15.36 -1.12 -1.01
CA ALA A 208 14.87 -2.04 0.01
C ALA A 208 13.39 -2.46 -0.20
N ASN A 209 12.80 -2.22 -1.37
CA ASN A 209 11.42 -2.63 -1.66
C ASN A 209 11.38 -4.14 -1.94
N ILE A 210 11.06 -4.91 -0.91
CA ILE A 210 11.15 -6.36 -0.92
C ILE A 210 9.88 -6.97 -1.50
N LEU A 211 10.05 -8.07 -2.23
CA LEU A 211 8.95 -8.92 -2.66
C LEU A 211 8.46 -9.76 -1.50
N ILE A 212 7.15 -9.73 -1.31
CA ILE A 212 6.48 -10.51 -0.27
C ILE A 212 6.36 -11.96 -0.74
N GLU A 213 6.53 -12.89 0.18
CA GLU A 213 6.31 -14.31 -0.05
C GLU A 213 5.01 -14.79 0.63
N PRO A 214 4.46 -15.93 0.21
CA PRO A 214 3.35 -16.56 0.91
C PRO A 214 3.66 -16.75 2.40
N ASP A 215 2.66 -16.51 3.23
CA ASP A 215 2.68 -16.59 4.69
C ASP A 215 3.56 -15.57 5.42
N ASP A 216 4.18 -14.61 4.70
CA ASP A 216 4.87 -13.50 5.35
C ASP A 216 3.90 -12.69 6.24
N ILE A 217 4.39 -12.28 7.40
CA ILE A 217 3.68 -11.43 8.36
C ILE A 217 4.34 -10.06 8.35
N ILE A 218 3.55 -9.05 8.00
CA ILE A 218 3.96 -7.66 7.92
C ILE A 218 3.36 -6.94 9.12
N TYR A 219 4.21 -6.40 9.97
CA TYR A 219 3.81 -5.72 11.19
C TYR A 219 4.28 -4.27 11.16
N VAL A 220 3.33 -3.34 11.27
CA VAL A 220 3.60 -1.90 11.34
C VAL A 220 3.44 -1.45 12.79
N PRO A 221 4.52 -1.13 13.51
CA PRO A 221 4.40 -0.67 14.88
C PRO A 221 3.73 0.72 14.95
N PRO A 222 3.06 1.06 16.06
CA PRO A 222 2.72 2.44 16.35
C PRO A 222 4.01 3.25 16.64
N THR A 223 3.97 4.56 16.41
CA THR A 223 5.04 5.48 16.85
C THR A 223 5.19 5.45 18.37
N PRO A 224 6.36 5.82 18.94
CA PRO A 224 6.54 5.80 20.39
C PRO A 224 5.48 6.62 21.14
N LEU A 225 5.12 7.79 20.61
CA LEU A 225 4.09 8.64 21.20
C LEU A 225 2.69 8.01 21.12
N ALA A 226 2.36 7.38 19.98
CA ALA A 226 1.12 6.62 19.84
C ALA A 226 1.05 5.46 20.85
N TRP A 227 2.16 4.73 21.03
CA TRP A 227 2.25 3.64 22.00
C TRP A 227 2.00 4.12 23.45
N VAL A 228 2.61 5.25 23.85
CA VAL A 228 2.36 5.84 25.18
C VAL A 228 0.90 6.25 25.35
N GLY A 229 0.32 6.91 24.34
CA GLY A 229 -1.09 7.31 24.35
C GLY A 229 -2.05 6.12 24.51
N LEU A 230 -1.79 5.00 23.82
CA LEU A 230 -2.57 3.77 23.93
C LEU A 230 -2.54 3.18 25.35
N ARG A 231 -1.39 3.24 26.05
CA ARG A 231 -1.24 2.71 27.42
C ARG A 231 -1.82 3.61 28.51
N ILE A 232 -1.78 4.92 28.35
CA ILE A 232 -2.41 5.85 29.31
C ILE A 232 -3.94 5.67 29.32
N ARG A 233 -4.55 5.36 28.17
CA ARG A 233 -5.98 5.04 28.09
C ARG A 233 -6.36 3.81 28.94
N GLU A 234 -5.47 2.82 29.07
CA GLU A 234 -5.69 1.64 29.92
C GLU A 234 -5.58 1.96 31.42
N LEU A 235 -4.82 3.00 31.79
CA LEU A 235 -4.62 3.41 33.19
C LEU A 235 -5.74 4.31 33.72
N LEU A 236 -6.46 5.02 32.84
CA LEU A 236 -7.37 6.10 33.24
C LEU A 236 -8.82 5.68 33.59
N PHE A 237 -9.15 4.41 33.83
CA PHE A 237 -10.40 4.03 34.51
C PHE A 237 -10.22 2.79 35.42
N PRO A 238 -10.72 2.83 36.68
CA PRO A 238 -11.99 3.44 37.05
C PRO A 238 -11.83 4.71 37.90
N VAL A 239 -12.13 5.87 37.33
CA VAL A 239 -12.83 6.92 38.09
C VAL A 239 -14.33 6.70 37.91
N SER A 240 -14.83 5.58 38.41
CA SER A 240 -16.25 5.45 38.78
C SER A 240 -16.54 6.39 39.97
N PRO A 241 -17.77 6.90 40.08
CA PRO A 241 -18.06 8.28 40.42
C PRO A 241 -17.84 8.60 41.90
N VAL A 242 -16.66 9.12 42.26
CA VAL A 242 -16.48 9.83 43.54
C VAL A 242 -16.97 11.29 43.42
N LEU A 243 -17.30 11.74 42.22
CA LEU A 243 -17.84 13.09 41.98
C LEU A 243 -19.34 13.24 42.26
N ASP A 244 -20.09 12.15 42.48
CA ASP A 244 -21.52 12.25 42.84
C ASP A 244 -21.76 12.26 44.37
N ALA A 245 -20.73 12.00 45.17
CA ALA A 245 -20.81 12.02 46.63
C ALA A 245 -20.82 13.44 47.23
N TYR A 246 -20.59 14.48 46.42
CA TYR A 246 -20.58 15.88 46.87
C TYR A 246 -21.87 16.66 46.55
N VAL A 247 -22.83 16.06 45.84
CA VAL A 247 -24.04 16.77 45.38
C VAL A 247 -25.35 16.15 45.86
N THR A 248 -25.32 15.21 46.80
CA THR A 248 -26.53 14.84 47.55
C THR A 248 -26.70 15.82 48.72
N PRO A 249 -27.69 16.73 48.69
CA PRO A 249 -28.08 17.42 49.92
C PRO A 249 -28.65 16.36 50.86
N ALA A 250 -28.23 16.40 52.12
CA ALA A 250 -28.74 15.56 53.18
C ALA A 250 -30.24 15.80 53.40
N THR A 251 -31.09 15.08 52.67
CA THR A 251 -32.51 14.88 53.03
C THR A 251 -32.67 13.47 53.54
N VAL A 252 -32.00 13.19 54.67
CA VAL A 252 -32.25 12.00 55.50
C VAL A 252 -32.18 12.43 56.97
N MET A 253 -32.93 13.46 57.37
CA MET A 253 -33.26 13.76 58.77
C MET A 253 -34.57 14.57 58.79
N ASP A 254 -35.67 13.94 58.40
CA ASP A 254 -37.00 14.35 58.86
C ASP A 254 -37.94 13.15 58.71
N ALA A 255 -37.76 12.18 59.60
CA ALA A 255 -38.65 11.02 59.74
C ALA A 255 -38.72 10.68 61.23
N SER A 256 -39.17 11.66 62.02
CA SER A 256 -39.66 11.47 63.37
C SER A 256 -40.83 12.42 63.53
N ASP A 257 -42.02 11.88 63.26
CA ASP A 257 -43.39 12.39 63.43
C ASP A 257 -44.14 11.89 62.18
N GLU A 258 -44.82 10.75 62.22
CA GLU A 258 -46.20 10.67 62.70
C GLU A 258 -46.49 9.19 63.01
N TYR A 259 -46.65 8.87 64.29
CA TYR A 259 -47.44 7.71 64.70
C TYR A 259 -48.86 8.22 64.83
N ASP A 260 -49.76 7.78 63.96
CA ASP A 260 -51.18 7.72 64.27
C ASP A 260 -51.71 6.36 63.80
N ASP A 261 -52.08 5.58 64.81
CA ASP A 261 -52.90 4.38 64.72
C ASP A 261 -54.29 4.75 64.16
N ASP A 262 -54.86 3.90 63.31
CA ASP A 262 -56.26 3.44 63.42
C ASP A 262 -56.64 2.44 62.32
N GLU A 263 -56.73 1.19 62.75
CA GLU A 263 -57.84 0.23 62.55
C GLU A 263 -58.70 0.21 61.25
N ASN A 264 -58.61 -0.94 60.56
CA ASN A 264 -59.72 -1.86 60.21
C ASN A 264 -60.05 -2.16 58.71
N ASP A 265 -60.33 -3.45 58.51
CA ASP A 265 -61.12 -4.14 57.47
C ASP A 265 -60.57 -4.55 56.08
N THR A 266 -60.07 -5.80 56.02
CA THR A 266 -60.37 -6.97 55.14
C THR A 266 -60.64 -6.86 53.59
N PRO A 267 -60.68 -7.96 52.77
CA PRO A 267 -59.76 -8.16 51.64
C PRO A 267 -60.43 -8.20 50.24
N GLY A 268 -59.70 -7.79 49.19
CA GLY A 268 -60.24 -7.71 47.82
C GLY A 268 -59.26 -8.05 46.70
N ASN A 269 -59.19 -9.35 46.36
CA ASN A 269 -59.04 -9.94 45.02
C ASN A 269 -58.92 -8.97 43.81
N THR A 270 -57.88 -9.09 42.97
CA THR A 270 -58.00 -9.61 41.59
C THR A 270 -56.67 -9.63 40.80
N ARG A 271 -56.57 -10.69 40.00
CA ARG A 271 -55.56 -11.08 39.01
C ARG A 271 -55.44 -10.05 37.87
N ARG A 272 -54.27 -9.98 37.19
CA ARG A 272 -54.17 -10.34 35.75
C ARG A 272 -52.74 -10.39 35.20
N PHE A 273 -52.52 -11.50 34.50
CA PHE A 273 -51.42 -11.86 33.62
C PHE A 273 -51.35 -11.00 32.35
N GLY A 274 -50.15 -10.93 31.75
CA GLY A 274 -50.00 -10.75 30.30
C GLY A 274 -48.54 -10.66 29.83
N PRO A 275 -47.96 -11.71 29.22
CA PRO A 275 -46.63 -11.65 28.60
C PRO A 275 -46.72 -11.29 27.10
N ARG A 276 -45.75 -10.53 26.58
CA ARG A 276 -45.51 -10.43 25.13
C ARG A 276 -44.40 -11.40 24.72
N ARG A 277 -44.77 -12.27 23.78
CA ARG A 277 -43.97 -13.31 23.15
C ARG A 277 -43.13 -12.73 22.01
N TYR A 278 -41.95 -13.35 21.86
CA TYR A 278 -41.08 -13.60 20.68
C TYR A 278 -40.86 -12.48 19.67
#